data_AF-A0A7Y2V9H6-F1
#
_entry.id   AF-A0A7Y2V9H6-F1
#
_cell.length_a   1.000
_cell.length_b   1.000
_cell.length_c   1.000
_cell.angle_alpha   90.00
_cell.angle_beta   90.00
_cell.angle_gamma   90.00
#
_symmetry.space_group_name_H-M   'P 1'
#
loop_
_entity.id
_entity.type
_entity.pdbx_description
1 polymer ?
#
loop_
_entity_poly.entity_id
_entity_poly.type
_entity_poly.pdbx_seq_one_letter_code
_entity_poly.pdbx_strand_id
1 'polypeptide(L)'
;VAFKDEPFAFELRTNIKAPVVTIGESIIVPIKRDRNISSLWKGKTYPRKIGWNQLRIEQDSLSTFHYYVTDSLKWTSLKAFDKIRSNRFHFRDDTVAENIENEVKQPIDLLWFFFFFLISIGYLWLEPKL
;
A
#
# COMPACT_ATOMS: atom_id res chain seq x y z
N VAL A 1 -16.35 2.09 -13.08
CA VAL A 1 -17.07 1.14 -12.20
C VAL A 1 -16.61 1.38 -10.78
N ALA A 2 -17.52 1.48 -9.83
CA ALA A 2 -17.20 1.66 -8.42
C ALA A 2 -17.42 0.35 -7.65
N PHE A 3 -16.76 0.18 -6.51
CA PHE A 3 -16.95 -0.98 -5.63
C PHE A 3 -17.56 -0.53 -4.31
N LYS A 4 -18.40 -1.40 -3.75
CA LYS A 4 -19.00 -1.18 -2.42
C LYS A 4 -17.89 -0.95 -1.39
N ASP A 5 -18.08 0.04 -0.53
CA ASP A 5 -17.20 0.42 0.58
C ASP A 5 -15.76 0.80 0.18
N GLU A 6 -15.53 1.08 -1.11
CA GLU A 6 -14.24 1.47 -1.64
C GLU A 6 -14.25 2.91 -2.16
N PRO A 7 -13.09 3.60 -2.13
CA PRO A 7 -12.99 4.95 -2.60
C PRO A 7 -13.25 5.06 -4.10
N PHE A 8 -14.30 5.79 -4.47
CA PHE A 8 -14.61 6.14 -5.85
C PHE A 8 -14.30 7.63 -6.09
N ALA A 9 -13.27 7.88 -6.90
CA ALA A 9 -12.94 9.23 -7.34
C ALA A 9 -13.83 9.61 -8.55
N PHE A 10 -14.38 10.81 -8.52
CA PHE A 10 -15.17 11.36 -9.62
C PHE A 10 -14.74 12.80 -9.91
N GLU A 11 -14.98 13.20 -11.16
CA GLU A 11 -14.77 14.54 -11.63
C GLU A 11 -16.09 15.13 -12.10
N LEU A 12 -16.32 16.39 -11.77
CA LEU A 12 -17.50 17.14 -12.13
C LEU A 12 -17.09 18.43 -12.82
N ARG A 13 -17.73 18.74 -13.95
CA ARG A 13 -17.55 20.01 -14.64
C ARG A 13 -18.76 20.91 -14.41
N THR A 14 -18.56 22.04 -13.75
CA THR A 14 -19.61 23.03 -13.51
C THR A 14 -19.02 24.43 -13.30
N ASN A 15 -19.74 25.44 -13.77
CA ASN A 15 -19.39 26.85 -13.59
C ASN A 15 -19.89 27.42 -12.25
N ILE A 16 -20.61 26.63 -11.45
CA ILE A 16 -21.04 27.01 -10.11
C ILE A 16 -19.79 27.26 -9.23
N LYS A 17 -19.76 28.40 -8.53
CA LYS A 17 -18.60 28.83 -7.73
C LYS A 17 -18.34 27.93 -6.52
N ALA A 18 -19.39 27.41 -5.90
CA ALA A 18 -19.32 26.51 -4.74
C ALA A 18 -20.41 25.42 -4.86
N PRO A 19 -20.23 24.43 -5.74
CA PRO A 19 -21.21 23.37 -5.95
C PRO A 19 -21.28 22.48 -4.71
N VAL A 20 -22.49 22.09 -4.33
CA VAL A 20 -22.73 21.12 -3.27
C VAL A 20 -23.18 19.82 -3.94
N VAL A 21 -22.38 18.76 -3.78
CA VAL A 21 -22.67 17.45 -4.37
C VAL A 21 -23.25 16.54 -3.30
N THR A 22 -24.39 15.92 -3.60
CA THR A 22 -25.09 15.00 -2.71
C THR A 22 -25.27 13.62 -3.36
N ILE A 23 -25.30 12.59 -2.51
CA ILE A 23 -25.62 11.20 -2.88
C ILE A 23 -26.93 10.79 -2.23
N GLY A 24 -27.83 10.23 -3.03
CA GLY A 24 -29.09 9.67 -2.55
C GLY A 24 -29.95 10.71 -1.86
N GLU A 25 -30.34 10.44 -0.62
CA GLU A 25 -31.34 11.22 0.11
C GLU A 25 -30.80 12.46 0.84
N SER A 26 -29.48 12.62 1.02
CA SER A 26 -28.87 13.86 1.60
C SER A 26 -27.37 13.77 1.96
N ILE A 27 -26.62 12.74 1.53
CA ILE A 27 -25.21 12.62 1.95
C ILE A 27 -24.35 13.61 1.16
N ILE A 28 -23.85 14.66 1.83
CA ILE A 28 -22.96 15.65 1.23
C ILE A 28 -21.58 15.02 1.00
N VAL A 29 -21.08 15.16 -0.22
CA VAL A 29 -19.76 14.67 -0.61
C VAL A 29 -18.79 15.85 -0.68
N PRO A 30 -17.67 15.81 0.07
CA PRO A 30 -16.67 16.87 -0.01
C PRO A 30 -16.01 16.85 -1.39
N ILE A 31 -15.94 18.03 -2.01
CA ILE A 31 -15.30 18.24 -3.31
C ILE A 31 -14.28 19.37 -3.23
N LYS A 32 -13.33 19.37 -4.16
CA LYS A 32 -12.30 20.39 -4.28
C LYS A 32 -12.17 20.83 -5.74
N ARG A 33 -12.08 22.15 -5.96
CA ARG A 33 -11.83 22.72 -7.29
C ARG A 33 -10.40 22.40 -7.75
N ASP A 34 -10.25 22.08 -9.03
CA ASP A 34 -8.95 21.94 -9.67
C ASP A 34 -8.21 23.30 -9.71
N ARG A 35 -6.87 23.28 -9.58
CA ARG A 35 -6.07 24.51 -9.55
C ARG A 35 -5.94 25.16 -10.92
N ASN A 36 -5.94 24.35 -11.98
CA ASN A 36 -5.69 24.81 -13.34
C ASN A 36 -6.99 25.07 -14.10
N ILE A 37 -8.05 24.33 -13.78
CA ILE A 37 -9.33 24.39 -14.49
C ILE A 37 -10.43 24.82 -13.52
N SER A 38 -10.88 26.08 -13.63
CA SER A 38 -11.85 26.68 -12.71
C SER A 38 -13.23 26.01 -12.73
N SER A 39 -13.61 25.37 -13.85
CA SER A 39 -14.86 24.64 -13.98
C SER A 39 -14.77 23.18 -13.53
N LEU A 40 -13.57 22.68 -13.20
CA LEU A 40 -13.36 21.28 -12.82
C LEU A 40 -13.33 21.13 -11.30
N TRP A 41 -14.10 20.16 -10.82
CA TRP A 41 -14.20 19.79 -9.42
C TRP A 41 -13.91 18.30 -9.27
N LYS A 42 -13.18 17.93 -8.23
CA LYS A 42 -12.78 16.56 -7.93
C LYS A 42 -13.29 16.17 -6.56
N GLY A 43 -13.87 14.99 -6.45
CA GLY A 43 -14.40 14.45 -5.21
C GLY A 43 -14.06 12.98 -5.06
N LYS A 44 -14.14 12.49 -3.82
CA LYS A 44 -14.06 11.06 -3.51
C LYS A 44 -15.24 10.68 -2.65
N THR A 45 -15.94 9.62 -3.04
CA THR A 45 -17.07 9.06 -2.28
C THR A 45 -16.86 7.58 -1.99
N TYR A 46 -17.63 7.05 -1.05
CA TYR A 46 -17.62 5.65 -0.61
C TYR A 46 -19.03 5.09 -0.75
N PRO A 47 -19.38 4.46 -1.89
CA PRO A 47 -20.71 3.97 -2.12
C PRO A 47 -21.00 2.75 -1.24
N ARG A 48 -22.17 2.77 -0.57
CA ARG A 48 -22.59 1.70 0.35
C ARG A 48 -23.58 0.71 -0.27
N LYS A 49 -24.31 1.14 -1.29
CA LYS A 49 -25.35 0.34 -1.97
C LYS A 49 -24.83 -0.15 -3.31
N ILE A 50 -24.96 -1.45 -3.56
CA ILE A 50 -24.68 -2.07 -4.86
C ILE A 50 -25.78 -1.67 -5.85
N GLY A 51 -25.42 -1.48 -7.11
CA GLY A 51 -26.31 -1.08 -8.20
C GLY A 51 -26.06 0.35 -8.67
N TRP A 52 -27.07 0.91 -9.34
CA TRP A 52 -27.03 2.28 -9.83
C TRP A 52 -27.09 3.28 -8.68
N ASN A 53 -26.10 4.17 -8.65
CA ASN A 53 -26.03 5.29 -7.73
C ASN A 53 -25.96 6.59 -8.53
N GLN A 54 -26.43 7.67 -7.92
CA GLN A 54 -26.50 8.99 -8.53
C GLN A 54 -25.87 10.04 -7.62
N LEU A 55 -25.07 10.91 -8.22
CA LEU A 55 -24.57 12.15 -7.65
C LEU A 55 -25.42 13.29 -8.23
N ARG A 56 -25.88 14.19 -7.36
CA ARG A 56 -26.67 15.36 -7.74
C ARG A 56 -25.98 16.63 -7.25
N ILE A 57 -26.15 17.72 -7.98
CA ILE A 57 -25.74 19.05 -7.52
C ILE A 57 -27.00 19.70 -6.92
N GLU A 58 -26.96 20.14 -5.67
CA GLU A 58 -28.17 20.74 -5.07
C GLU A 58 -28.64 22.00 -5.80
N GLN A 59 -27.69 22.77 -6.32
CA GLN A 59 -27.99 24.01 -7.05
C GLN A 59 -28.34 23.80 -8.53
N ASP A 60 -28.32 22.56 -9.02
CA ASP A 60 -28.70 22.22 -10.40
C ASP A 60 -29.45 20.88 -10.47
N SER A 61 -30.75 20.97 -10.67
CA SER A 61 -31.65 19.81 -10.75
C SER A 61 -31.48 18.97 -12.02
N LEU A 62 -30.82 19.49 -13.06
CA LEU A 62 -30.66 18.81 -14.35
C LEU A 62 -29.36 18.01 -14.44
N SER A 63 -28.31 18.46 -13.72
CA SER A 63 -27.00 17.81 -13.74
C SER A 63 -26.93 16.63 -12.76
N THR A 64 -27.22 15.43 -13.26
CA THR A 64 -27.11 14.18 -12.50
C THR A 64 -26.02 13.27 -13.07
N PHE A 65 -25.08 12.85 -12.21
CA PHE A 65 -24.02 11.93 -12.60
C PHE A 65 -24.32 10.52 -12.09
N HIS A 66 -24.48 9.59 -13.02
CA HIS A 66 -24.84 8.20 -12.73
C HIS A 66 -23.60 7.30 -12.77
N TYR A 67 -23.49 6.41 -11.79
CA TYR A 67 -22.41 5.43 -11.73
C TYR A 67 -22.90 4.10 -11.17
N TYR A 68 -22.30 3.02 -11.66
CA TYR A 68 -22.64 1.67 -11.22
C TYR A 68 -21.65 1.17 -10.17
N VAL A 69 -22.20 0.71 -9.06
CA VAL A 69 -21.48 0.11 -7.93
C VAL A 69 -21.66 -1.39 -7.98
N THR A 70 -20.57 -2.13 -8.07
CA THR A 70 -20.59 -3.61 -8.11
C THR A 70 -20.07 -4.20 -6.80
N ASP A 71 -20.34 -5.49 -6.60
CA ASP A 71 -19.77 -6.25 -5.50
C ASP A 71 -18.27 -6.49 -5.73
N SER A 72 -17.51 -6.33 -4.65
CA SER A 72 -16.07 -6.57 -4.56
C SER A 72 -15.69 -8.03 -4.87
N LEU A 73 -16.57 -8.99 -4.55
CA LEU A 73 -16.29 -10.43 -4.65
C LEU A 73 -16.12 -10.92 -6.10
N LYS A 74 -16.73 -10.24 -7.07
CA LYS A 74 -16.65 -10.63 -8.49
C LYS A 74 -15.32 -10.24 -9.17
N TRP A 75 -14.51 -9.40 -8.54
CA TRP A 75 -13.31 -8.79 -9.15
C TRP A 75 -12.03 -9.06 -8.35
N THR A 76 -12.01 -10.14 -7.58
CA THR A 76 -10.86 -10.54 -6.75
C THR A 76 -9.57 -10.70 -7.57
N SER A 77 -9.65 -11.31 -8.75
CA SER A 77 -8.50 -11.51 -9.64
C SER A 77 -7.89 -10.19 -10.12
N LEU A 78 -8.73 -9.21 -10.49
CA LEU A 78 -8.27 -7.88 -10.91
C LEU A 78 -7.62 -7.15 -9.73
N LYS A 79 -8.23 -7.18 -8.55
CA LYS A 79 -7.67 -6.59 -7.34
C LYS A 79 -6.34 -7.22 -6.93
N ALA A 80 -6.23 -8.54 -7.05
CA ALA A 80 -4.99 -9.26 -6.78
C ALA A 80 -3.89 -8.81 -7.76
N PHE A 81 -4.21 -8.71 -9.05
CA PHE A 81 -3.29 -8.23 -10.07
C PHE A 81 -2.81 -6.80 -9.79
N ASP A 82 -3.73 -5.87 -9.48
CA ASP A 82 -3.38 -4.48 -9.18
C ASP A 82 -2.53 -4.36 -7.90
N LYS A 83 -2.84 -5.14 -6.86
CA LYS A 83 -2.02 -5.21 -5.64
C LYS A 83 -0.61 -5.72 -5.93
N ILE A 84 -0.48 -6.81 -6.70
CA ILE A 84 0.83 -7.36 -7.09
C ILE A 84 1.61 -6.31 -7.89
N ARG A 85 0.95 -5.62 -8.83
CA ARG A 85 1.59 -4.57 -9.64
C ARG A 85 2.06 -3.39 -8.79
N SER A 86 1.22 -2.90 -7.88
CA SER A 86 1.56 -1.79 -6.98
C SER A 86 2.68 -2.17 -6.02
N ASN A 87 2.61 -3.36 -5.41
CA ASN A 87 3.66 -3.84 -4.51
C ASN A 87 4.97 -4.04 -5.26
N ARG A 88 4.94 -4.59 -6.48
CA ARG A 88 6.15 -4.74 -7.29
C ARG A 88 6.83 -3.40 -7.57
N PHE A 89 6.08 -2.31 -7.74
CA PHE A 89 6.68 -1.00 -7.96
C PHE A 89 7.32 -0.44 -6.68
N HIS A 90 6.71 -0.67 -5.52
CA HIS A 90 7.18 -0.11 -4.24
C HIS A 90 8.26 -0.96 -3.56
N PHE A 91 8.25 -2.27 -3.78
CA PHE A 91 9.17 -3.25 -3.20
C PHE A 91 10.11 -3.86 -4.26
N ARG A 92 10.21 -3.28 -5.47
CA ARG A 92 11.37 -3.50 -6.35
C ARG A 92 12.55 -2.71 -5.80
N ASP A 93 12.98 -3.09 -4.61
CA ASP A 93 14.35 -2.81 -4.22
C ASP A 93 15.21 -3.89 -4.88
N ASP A 94 15.95 -3.48 -5.91
CA ASP A 94 17.16 -4.18 -6.36
C ASP A 94 18.30 -4.05 -5.30
N THR A 95 17.99 -3.54 -4.10
CA THR A 95 18.89 -3.22 -3.00
C THR A 95 18.71 -4.11 -1.76
N VAL A 96 17.73 -5.02 -1.74
CA VAL A 96 17.67 -6.11 -0.76
C VAL A 96 18.14 -7.43 -1.41
N ALA A 97 19.27 -7.36 -2.11
CA ALA A 97 20.27 -8.37 -1.83
C ALA A 97 20.78 -8.03 -0.43
N GLU A 98 19.99 -8.40 0.60
CA GLU A 98 20.55 -8.61 1.92
C GLU A 98 21.81 -9.42 1.65
N ASN A 99 22.96 -8.86 2.03
CA ASN A 99 24.13 -9.67 2.30
C ASN A 99 23.65 -10.62 3.40
N ILE A 100 23.02 -11.72 2.99
CA ILE A 100 22.97 -12.94 3.75
C ILE A 100 24.44 -13.29 3.79
N GLU A 101 25.16 -12.70 4.76
CA GLU A 101 26.46 -13.17 5.18
C GLU A 101 26.19 -14.61 5.56
N ASN A 102 26.43 -15.49 4.58
CA ASN A 102 26.41 -16.90 4.83
C ASN A 102 27.49 -17.09 5.88
N GLU A 103 27.10 -17.28 7.14
CA GLU A 103 27.99 -17.75 8.20
C GLU A 103 28.42 -19.17 7.80
N VAL A 104 29.40 -19.23 6.90
CA VAL A 104 30.05 -20.46 6.54
C VAL A 104 30.90 -20.83 7.75
N LYS A 105 30.46 -21.84 8.50
CA LYS A 105 31.23 -22.44 9.58
C LYS A 105 32.53 -22.98 8.98
N GLN A 106 33.60 -22.22 9.08
CA GLN A 106 34.92 -22.66 8.66
C GLN A 106 35.50 -23.59 9.74
N PRO A 107 36.11 -24.72 9.36
CA PRO A 107 36.84 -25.55 10.30
C PRO A 107 38.01 -24.75 10.89
N ILE A 108 38.22 -24.87 12.20
CA ILE A 108 39.34 -24.23 12.88
C ILE A 108 40.65 -24.79 12.33
N ASP A 109 41.64 -23.92 12.10
CA ASP A 109 42.97 -24.35 11.66
C ASP A 109 43.62 -25.26 12.72
N LEU A 110 44.06 -26.44 12.29
CA LEU A 110 44.61 -27.48 13.15
C LEU A 110 45.89 -27.01 13.88
N LEU A 111 46.72 -26.19 13.24
CA LEU A 111 47.96 -25.69 13.83
C LEU A 111 47.69 -24.68 14.94
N TRP A 112 46.70 -23.80 14.74
CA TRP A 112 46.28 -22.85 15.77
C TRP A 112 45.68 -23.56 16.98
N PHE A 113 44.79 -24.53 16.76
CA PHE A 113 44.26 -25.36 17.83
C PHE A 113 45.38 -26.08 18.60
N PHE A 114 46.35 -26.66 17.89
CA PHE A 114 47.47 -27.37 18.49
C PHE A 114 48.36 -26.45 19.34
N PHE A 115 48.64 -25.22 18.89
CA PHE A 115 49.46 -24.27 19.63
C PHE A 115 48.82 -23.88 20.97
N PHE A 116 47.53 -23.57 20.97
CA PHE A 116 46.78 -23.27 22.20
C PHE A 116 46.71 -24.48 23.13
N PHE A 117 46.52 -25.69 22.57
CA PHE A 117 46.55 -26.92 23.35
C PHE A 117 47.92 -27.14 24.03
N LEU A 118 49.02 -26.92 23.30
CA LEU A 118 50.38 -27.09 23.80
C LEU A 118 50.68 -26.11 24.96
N ILE A 119 50.24 -24.86 24.83
CA ILE A 119 50.38 -23.86 25.92
C ILE A 119 49.57 -24.30 27.13
N SER A 120 48.34 -24.77 26.93
CA SER A 120 47.44 -25.17 28.02
C SER A 120 48.01 -26.37 28.80
N ILE A 121 48.52 -27.38 28.10
CA ILE A 121 49.12 -28.55 28.76
C ILE A 121 50.49 -28.24 29.34
N GLY A 122 51.27 -27.36 28.70
CA GLY A 122 52.54 -26.86 29.21
C GLY A 122 52.34 -26.06 30.50
N TYR A 123 51.31 -25.24 30.56
CA TYR A 123 50.93 -24.50 31.77
C TYR A 123 50.51 -25.44 32.90
N LEU A 124 49.66 -26.43 32.61
CA LEU A 124 49.25 -27.44 33.58
C LEU A 124 50.44 -28.26 34.11
N TRP A 125 51.45 -28.48 33.28
CA TRP A 125 52.67 -29.17 33.68
C TRP A 125 53.62 -28.29 34.52
N LEU A 126 53.53 -26.97 34.37
CA LEU A 126 54.27 -25.99 35.16
C LEU A 126 53.61 -25.68 36.51
N GLU A 127 52.36 -26.10 36.70
CA GLU A 127 51.70 -26.03 38.00
C GLU A 127 52.50 -26.90 38.99
N PRO A 128 53.09 -26.31 40.04
CA PRO A 128 53.82 -27.09 41.02
C PRO A 128 52.82 -28.04 41.65
N LYS A 129 53.12 -29.34 41.57
CA LYS A 129 52.41 -30.38 42.33
C LYS A 129 52.70 -30.14 43.82
N LEU A 130 51.98 -29.19 44.41
CA LEU A 130 51.85 -29.00 45.85
C LEU A 130 50.98 -30.13 46.42
#